data_AF-A0A8S1TU38-F1
#
_entry.id   AF-A0A8S1TU38-F1
#
_cell.length_a   1.000
_cell.length_b   1.000
_cell.length_c   1.000
_cell.angle_alpha   90.00
_cell.angle_beta   90.00
_cell.angle_gamma   90.00
#
_symmetry.space_group_name_H-M   'P 1'
#
loop_
_entity.id
_entity.type
_entity.pdbx_description
1 polymer ?
#
loop_
_entity_poly.entity_id
_entity_poly.type
_entity_poly.pdbx_seq_one_letter_code
_entity_poly.pdbx_strand_id
1 'polypeptide(L)'
;MDFPIHPGKKINYYHGGDTKQYLPFQIVLNKLKLKSEEFQFNKQQLREKFIFPDIIKKTDFLLMGIWKDVRESFQKINEGIEDQDAVYLNLMNSKLSPSEYSYSDLEIFINILQTDELNNWNKLKSNYFNQLQQAILILKSEVEKFKQFITEQFWGILAQTKKQEYNGFMDAQSKYKKTKCQIIHTKFNEIQQQCNGEILQTTIIYDLLNKPQIIKNLDVLKHVHWKGELGNDYKKVGLWTAEWMAKQIVSCGSYSQNGMKYGYWIEMVKYYNQQVNLLEVNEYVNNLRQGTWKYCYNLEYMREEWIGKWKLSKFSQNGNSNYQKRTSIAIGSYDGGEKSLKNGEWTEFIIEFLEHKGKYENWIKVGRWNMSTLERRIVQNSIGGLCKNGIEIGTWLEADSQKLTITYEGKYRNGKKLVYGLLNIVGKILYSVEGDEIKIGKWIEFVFEIGNVAFIYSGVYQQGKKVGNWNFGCKDFKSKENSLTLIYVESLMTKKGNGLKTGYWCELKQGYKYDIVIYYLGQYKNDKKIEWWDILVKESSNGQYNIKQNIYSSEIQCKEHEYRNNNRLFLEIQGFSGKTQQSENFDAQNNQNQDQEQYIFKGGGQYDKQGLKIGQWLVSN
;
A
#
# COMPACT_ATOMS: atom_id res chain seq x y z
N MET A 1 -81.93 44.89 -1.69
CA MET A 1 -80.79 44.87 -2.63
C MET A 1 -79.66 45.58 -1.92
N ASP A 2 -78.90 44.82 -1.13
CA ASP A 2 -77.80 45.35 -0.33
C ASP A 2 -76.50 45.16 -1.12
N PHE A 3 -75.92 46.26 -1.58
CA PHE A 3 -74.54 46.26 -2.05
C PHE A 3 -73.62 46.42 -0.84
N PRO A 4 -72.59 45.56 -0.68
CA PRO A 4 -71.64 45.71 0.39
C PRO A 4 -70.74 46.92 0.10
N ILE A 5 -70.80 47.92 0.98
CA ILE A 5 -69.84 49.02 1.01
C ILE A 5 -68.51 48.43 1.51
N HIS A 6 -67.52 48.34 0.63
CA HIS A 6 -66.15 48.03 1.04
C HIS A 6 -65.63 49.14 1.97
N PRO A 7 -65.04 48.81 3.13
CA PRO A 7 -64.35 49.81 3.94
C PRO A 7 -63.16 50.33 3.13
N GLY A 8 -63.23 51.59 2.73
CA GLY A 8 -62.16 52.28 2.02
C GLY A 8 -60.85 52.14 2.79
N LYS A 9 -59.79 51.72 2.09
CA LYS A 9 -58.41 51.86 2.56
C LYS A 9 -58.22 53.33 2.98
N LYS A 10 -58.14 53.59 4.29
CA LYS A 10 -57.61 54.86 4.80
C LYS A 10 -56.17 54.96 4.33
N ILE A 11 -55.93 55.77 3.31
CA ILE A 11 -54.59 56.24 2.96
C ILE A 11 -54.20 57.17 4.11
N ASN A 12 -53.36 56.69 5.02
CA ASN A 12 -52.74 57.57 6.01
C ASN A 12 -51.77 58.46 5.25
N TYR A 13 -52.21 59.69 4.94
CA TYR A 13 -51.32 60.73 4.46
C TYR A 13 -50.29 61.00 5.55
N TYR A 14 -49.03 60.71 5.26
CA TYR A 14 -47.90 61.14 6.08
C TYR A 14 -47.84 62.68 6.00
N HIS A 15 -48.55 63.35 6.91
CA HIS A 15 -48.51 64.80 7.01
C HIS A 15 -47.14 65.26 7.52
N GLY A 16 -46.35 65.89 6.64
CA GLY A 16 -45.36 66.89 7.01
C GLY A 16 -44.21 66.44 7.92
N GLY A 17 -43.74 65.19 7.80
CA GLY A 17 -42.41 64.87 8.30
C GLY A 17 -41.38 65.60 7.45
N ASP A 18 -40.51 66.40 8.07
CA ASP A 18 -39.44 67.19 7.44
C ASP A 18 -38.76 66.40 6.31
N THR A 19 -39.12 66.71 5.06
CA THR A 19 -38.63 66.02 3.84
C THR A 19 -37.13 66.23 3.64
N LYS A 20 -36.49 67.01 4.50
CA LYS A 20 -35.04 67.10 4.67
C LYS A 20 -34.41 65.91 5.41
N GLN A 21 -35.15 64.84 5.70
CA GLN A 21 -34.52 63.55 5.99
C GLN A 21 -33.76 63.08 4.75
N TYR A 22 -32.52 63.54 4.65
CA TYR A 22 -31.56 63.19 3.62
C TYR A 22 -31.65 61.70 3.33
N LEU A 23 -31.96 61.37 2.07
CA LEU A 23 -31.80 60.04 1.53
C LEU A 23 -30.46 59.47 2.05
N PRO A 24 -30.45 58.29 2.68
CA PRO A 24 -29.37 57.81 3.54
C PRO A 24 -28.17 57.34 2.71
N PHE A 25 -27.88 57.99 1.58
CA PHE A 25 -26.79 57.68 0.69
C PHE A 25 -25.45 57.72 1.42
N GLN A 26 -25.25 58.74 2.27
CA GLN A 26 -24.03 58.83 3.10
C GLN A 26 -23.93 57.67 4.10
N ILE A 27 -25.06 57.16 4.61
CA ILE A 27 -25.10 55.99 5.49
C ILE A 27 -24.71 54.72 4.71
N VAL A 28 -25.19 54.56 3.47
CA VAL A 28 -24.81 53.44 2.59
C VAL A 28 -23.32 53.50 2.26
N LEU A 29 -22.80 54.68 1.91
CA LEU A 29 -21.40 54.86 1.57
C LEU A 29 -20.48 54.62 2.77
N ASN A 30 -20.86 55.11 3.95
CA ASN A 30 -20.13 54.87 5.19
C ASN A 30 -20.17 53.38 5.58
N LYS A 31 -21.31 52.70 5.42
CA LYS A 31 -21.41 51.24 5.64
C LYS A 31 -20.51 50.46 4.69
N LEU A 32 -20.49 50.80 3.40
CA LEU A 32 -19.62 50.16 2.41
C LEU A 32 -18.14 50.37 2.76
N LYS A 33 -17.78 51.60 3.15
CA LYS A 33 -16.40 51.92 3.55
C LYS A 33 -15.97 51.15 4.80
N LEU A 34 -16.76 51.18 5.86
CA LEU A 34 -16.51 50.42 7.10
C LEU A 34 -16.41 48.92 6.84
N LYS A 35 -17.26 48.37 5.98
CA LYS A 35 -17.20 46.96 5.59
C LYS A 35 -15.98 46.63 4.75
N SER A 36 -15.56 47.51 3.85
CA SER A 36 -14.28 47.35 3.11
C SER A 36 -13.07 47.31 4.06
N GLU A 37 -13.13 48.09 5.15
CA GLU A 37 -12.09 48.13 6.19
C GLU A 37 -12.13 46.85 7.04
N GLU A 38 -13.31 46.34 7.42
CA GLU A 38 -13.47 45.02 8.05
C GLU A 38 -12.95 43.89 7.15
N PHE A 39 -13.06 44.06 5.83
CA PHE A 39 -12.58 43.12 4.82
C PHE A 39 -11.06 43.15 4.59
N GLN A 40 -10.32 44.11 5.15
CA GLN A 40 -8.86 44.05 5.20
C GLN A 40 -8.44 42.94 6.16
N PHE A 41 -8.57 41.70 5.71
CA PHE A 41 -8.10 40.52 6.41
C PHE A 41 -6.63 40.73 6.77
N ASN A 42 -6.32 40.59 8.05
CA ASN A 42 -4.95 40.60 8.52
C ASN A 42 -4.19 39.49 7.78
N LYS A 43 -3.32 39.87 6.81
CA LYS A 43 -2.57 38.96 5.93
C LYS A 43 -1.81 37.86 6.68
N GLN A 44 -1.61 38.06 7.98
CA GLN A 44 -0.98 37.14 8.91
C GLN A 44 -1.86 35.92 9.24
N GLN A 45 -3.18 36.07 9.35
CA GLN A 45 -4.12 34.98 9.69
C GLN A 45 -4.27 33.95 8.55
N LEU A 46 -4.12 34.37 7.29
CA LEU A 46 -4.19 33.47 6.12
C LEU A 46 -2.99 32.52 6.01
N ARG A 47 -1.87 32.80 6.69
CA ARG A 47 -0.67 31.95 6.66
C ARG A 47 -0.79 30.75 7.59
N GLU A 48 -1.71 30.77 8.54
CA GLU A 48 -1.95 29.67 9.47
C GLU A 48 -2.95 28.67 8.87
N LYS A 49 -2.37 27.69 8.18
CA LYS A 49 -2.94 26.48 7.53
C LYS A 49 -4.42 26.11 7.82
N PHE A 50 -5.10 25.77 6.71
CA PHE A 50 -6.31 24.93 6.58
C PHE A 50 -7.71 25.55 6.80
N ILE A 51 -7.88 26.85 6.66
CA ILE A 51 -9.20 27.51 6.78
C ILE A 51 -9.69 28.08 5.43
N PHE A 52 -9.11 27.69 4.28
CA PHE A 52 -9.51 28.29 2.99
C PHE A 52 -11.01 28.09 2.66
N PRO A 53 -11.60 26.89 2.81
CA PRO A 53 -13.04 26.71 2.59
C PRO A 53 -13.90 27.55 3.55
N ASP A 54 -13.51 27.64 4.82
CA ASP A 54 -14.27 28.40 5.82
C ASP A 54 -14.09 29.91 5.65
N ILE A 55 -12.95 30.37 5.16
CA ILE A 55 -12.72 31.76 4.76
C ILE A 55 -13.59 32.10 3.56
N ILE A 56 -13.69 31.24 2.55
CA ILE A 56 -14.61 31.43 1.43
C ILE A 56 -16.05 31.51 1.94
N LYS A 57 -16.49 30.57 2.78
CA LYS A 57 -17.85 30.58 3.35
C LYS A 57 -18.14 31.83 4.18
N LYS A 58 -17.20 32.22 5.05
CA LYS A 58 -17.33 33.43 5.87
C LYS A 58 -17.38 34.69 5.00
N THR A 59 -16.55 34.75 3.96
CA THR A 59 -16.53 35.85 3.00
C THR A 59 -17.84 35.92 2.22
N ASP A 60 -18.33 34.79 1.71
CA ASP A 60 -19.60 34.70 0.99
C ASP A 60 -20.77 35.17 1.87
N PHE A 61 -20.81 34.72 3.14
CA PHE A 61 -21.82 35.17 4.11
C PHE A 61 -21.75 36.68 4.37
N LEU A 62 -20.56 37.24 4.55
CA LEU A 62 -20.37 38.69 4.74
C LEU A 62 -20.79 39.48 3.50
N LEU A 63 -20.42 39.01 2.30
CA LEU A 63 -20.79 39.63 1.03
C LEU A 63 -22.31 39.57 0.81
N MET A 64 -22.97 38.46 1.13
CA MET A 64 -24.43 38.35 1.10
C MET A 64 -25.10 39.38 2.01
N GLY A 65 -24.57 39.56 3.24
CA GLY A 65 -25.07 40.56 4.18
C GLY A 65 -24.94 41.99 3.63
N ILE A 66 -23.78 42.34 3.07
CA ILE A 66 -23.55 43.65 2.44
C ILE A 66 -24.51 43.86 1.27
N TRP A 67 -24.66 42.85 0.40
CA TRP A 67 -25.54 42.95 -0.75
C TRP A 67 -27.01 43.12 -0.36
N LYS A 68 -27.45 42.47 0.71
CA LYS A 68 -28.79 42.65 1.26
C LYS A 68 -28.99 44.09 1.75
N ASP A 69 -28.08 44.60 2.57
CA ASP A 69 -28.12 45.97 3.10
C ASP A 69 -28.14 47.03 1.98
N VAL A 70 -27.30 46.83 0.96
CA VAL A 70 -27.26 47.70 -0.21
C VAL A 70 -28.60 47.64 -0.94
N ARG A 71 -29.11 46.44 -1.24
CA ARG A 71 -30.40 46.27 -1.94
C ARG A 71 -31.56 46.93 -1.20
N GLU A 72 -31.67 46.71 0.11
CA GLU A 72 -32.73 47.33 0.92
C GLU A 72 -32.63 48.86 0.94
N SER A 73 -31.40 49.39 0.97
CA SER A 73 -31.20 50.83 0.90
C SER A 73 -31.64 51.39 -0.46
N PHE A 74 -31.23 50.75 -1.56
CA PHE A 74 -31.66 51.11 -2.91
C PHE A 74 -33.18 51.08 -3.06
N GLN A 75 -33.83 50.05 -2.50
CA GLN A 75 -35.28 49.94 -2.53
C GLN A 75 -35.96 51.12 -1.83
N LYS A 76 -35.51 51.49 -0.63
CA LYS A 76 -36.04 52.66 0.11
C LYS A 76 -35.82 53.97 -0.64
N ILE A 77 -34.68 54.12 -1.32
CA ILE A 77 -34.42 55.30 -2.16
C ILE A 77 -35.45 55.38 -3.29
N ASN A 78 -35.71 54.25 -3.96
CA ASN A 78 -36.63 54.19 -5.08
C ASN A 78 -38.09 54.42 -4.65
N GLU A 79 -38.51 53.78 -3.54
CA GLU A 79 -39.83 54.00 -2.93
C GLU A 79 -40.04 55.48 -2.57
N GLY A 80 -39.05 56.13 -1.96
CA GLY A 80 -39.14 57.56 -1.64
C GLY A 80 -39.22 58.48 -2.86
N ILE A 81 -38.59 58.10 -3.98
CA ILE A 81 -38.71 58.84 -5.25
C ILE A 81 -40.11 58.63 -5.86
N GLU A 82 -40.61 57.39 -5.88
CA GLU A 82 -41.93 57.04 -6.41
C GLU A 82 -43.06 57.68 -5.62
N ASP A 83 -42.97 57.67 -4.28
CA ASP A 83 -43.95 58.32 -3.39
C ASP A 83 -44.00 59.83 -3.64
N GLN A 84 -42.84 60.48 -3.78
CA GLN A 84 -42.78 61.92 -4.06
C GLN A 84 -43.29 62.27 -5.46
N ASP A 85 -42.94 61.46 -6.48
CA ASP A 85 -43.45 61.62 -7.84
C ASP A 85 -44.98 61.44 -7.87
N ALA A 86 -45.52 60.48 -7.12
CA ALA A 86 -46.96 60.25 -7.01
C ALA A 86 -47.69 61.43 -6.36
N VAL A 87 -47.12 62.04 -5.31
CA VAL A 87 -47.67 63.27 -4.71
C VAL A 87 -47.75 64.39 -5.76
N TYR A 88 -46.66 64.66 -6.48
CA TYR A 88 -46.65 65.70 -7.51
C TYR A 88 -47.63 65.42 -8.66
N LEU A 89 -47.69 64.19 -9.15
CA LEU A 89 -48.61 63.79 -10.22
C LEU A 89 -50.08 63.88 -9.80
N ASN A 90 -50.41 63.48 -8.57
CA ASN A 90 -51.77 63.56 -8.06
C ASN A 90 -52.22 65.02 -7.89
N LEU A 91 -51.33 65.90 -7.41
CA LEU A 91 -51.62 67.33 -7.29
C LEU A 91 -51.85 67.97 -8.67
N MET A 92 -51.02 67.66 -9.66
CA MET A 92 -51.12 68.22 -11.02
C MET A 92 -52.32 67.69 -11.84
N ASN A 93 -52.70 66.43 -11.65
CA ASN A 93 -53.79 65.80 -12.42
C ASN A 93 -55.15 65.84 -11.73
N SER A 94 -55.17 66.30 -10.47
CA SER A 94 -56.39 66.43 -9.69
C SER A 94 -57.35 67.44 -10.36
N LYS A 95 -58.61 67.03 -10.51
CA LYS A 95 -59.72 67.91 -10.93
C LYS A 95 -60.40 68.59 -9.74
N LEU A 96 -59.84 68.45 -8.54
CA LEU A 96 -60.40 69.02 -7.33
C LEU A 96 -60.34 70.55 -7.39
N SER A 97 -61.38 71.18 -6.86
CA SER A 97 -61.37 72.62 -6.62
C SER A 97 -60.32 72.96 -5.54
N PRO A 98 -59.70 74.15 -5.58
CA PRO A 98 -58.72 74.57 -4.56
C PRO A 98 -59.22 74.43 -3.11
N SER A 99 -60.53 74.56 -2.87
CA SER A 99 -61.16 74.39 -1.55
C SER A 99 -61.17 72.95 -1.02
N GLU A 100 -60.94 71.95 -1.88
CA GLU A 100 -60.95 70.52 -1.53
C GLU A 100 -59.56 69.98 -1.19
N TYR A 101 -58.50 70.76 -1.38
CA TYR A 101 -57.14 70.38 -1.01
C TYR A 101 -56.87 70.62 0.47
N SER A 102 -56.02 69.79 1.07
CA SER A 102 -55.50 70.09 2.40
C SER A 102 -54.57 71.31 2.35
N TYR A 103 -54.37 71.98 3.49
CA TYR A 103 -53.47 73.14 3.54
C TYR A 103 -52.04 72.79 3.10
N SER A 104 -51.54 71.59 3.45
CA SER A 104 -50.23 71.10 2.99
C SER A 104 -50.18 70.86 1.48
N ASP A 105 -51.27 70.34 0.90
CA ASP A 105 -51.33 70.12 -0.55
C ASP A 105 -51.37 71.45 -1.31
N LEU A 106 -52.09 72.45 -0.79
CA LEU A 106 -52.12 73.80 -1.34
C LEU A 106 -50.75 74.48 -1.25
N GLU A 107 -50.03 74.32 -0.15
CA GLU A 107 -48.68 74.88 0.00
C GLU A 107 -47.71 74.26 -1.02
N ILE A 108 -47.73 72.93 -1.18
CA ILE A 108 -46.93 72.24 -2.19
C ILE A 108 -47.33 72.69 -3.60
N PHE A 109 -48.63 72.79 -3.89
CA PHE A 109 -49.13 73.21 -5.20
C PHE A 109 -48.76 74.66 -5.53
N ILE A 110 -48.89 75.57 -4.56
CA ILE A 110 -48.45 76.96 -4.69
C ILE A 110 -46.95 77.02 -4.93
N ASN A 111 -46.15 76.25 -4.21
CA ASN A 111 -44.70 76.19 -4.41
C ASN A 111 -44.34 75.67 -5.81
N ILE A 112 -45.05 74.67 -6.34
CA ILE A 112 -44.87 74.20 -7.72
C ILE A 112 -45.20 75.29 -8.75
N LEU A 113 -46.25 76.08 -8.52
CA LEU A 113 -46.67 77.14 -9.45
C LEU A 113 -45.82 78.41 -9.37
N GLN A 114 -45.37 78.77 -8.17
CA GLN A 114 -44.66 80.03 -7.90
C GLN A 114 -43.14 79.87 -7.98
N THR A 115 -42.62 78.66 -7.84
CA THR A 115 -41.18 78.39 -7.80
C THR A 115 -40.78 77.31 -8.81
N ASP A 116 -39.47 77.16 -9.01
CA ASP A 116 -38.87 76.09 -9.83
C ASP A 116 -38.86 74.72 -9.09
N GLU A 117 -39.80 74.47 -8.17
CA GLU A 117 -39.84 73.27 -7.30
C GLU A 117 -39.70 71.96 -8.10
N LEU A 118 -40.42 71.84 -9.22
CA LEU A 118 -40.40 70.65 -10.08
C LEU A 118 -39.03 70.48 -10.76
N ASN A 119 -38.43 71.57 -11.23
CA ASN A 119 -37.08 71.56 -11.81
C ASN A 119 -36.02 71.24 -10.75
N ASN A 120 -36.19 71.77 -9.53
CA ASN A 120 -35.35 71.47 -8.38
C ASN A 120 -35.45 69.99 -7.97
N TRP A 121 -36.65 69.43 -7.95
CA TRP A 121 -36.88 68.00 -7.70
C TRP A 121 -36.23 67.12 -8.78
N ASN A 122 -36.43 67.45 -10.06
CA ASN A 122 -35.80 66.72 -11.18
C ASN A 122 -34.27 66.77 -11.12
N LYS A 123 -33.70 67.92 -10.73
CA LYS A 123 -32.26 68.08 -10.51
C LYS A 123 -31.77 67.23 -9.33
N LEU A 124 -32.54 67.19 -8.23
CA LEU A 124 -32.25 66.38 -7.07
C LEU A 124 -32.31 64.87 -7.39
N LYS A 125 -33.33 64.42 -8.12
CA LYS A 125 -33.49 63.05 -8.64
C LYS A 125 -32.31 62.65 -9.52
N SER A 126 -31.92 63.53 -10.45
CA SER A 126 -30.74 63.32 -11.31
C SER A 126 -29.45 63.21 -10.50
N ASN A 127 -29.30 64.03 -9.44
CA ASN A 127 -28.18 63.94 -8.52
C ASN A 127 -28.16 62.58 -7.78
N TYR A 128 -29.32 62.10 -7.30
CA TYR A 128 -29.41 60.77 -6.69
C TYR A 128 -29.03 59.65 -7.65
N PHE A 129 -29.51 59.69 -8.90
CA PHE A 129 -29.12 58.70 -9.90
C PHE A 129 -27.61 58.74 -10.20
N ASN A 130 -27.01 59.93 -10.30
CA ASN A 130 -25.57 60.06 -10.50
C ASN A 130 -24.77 59.50 -9.33
N GLN A 131 -25.18 59.82 -8.10
CA GLN A 131 -24.59 59.26 -6.88
C GLN A 131 -24.69 57.72 -6.85
N LEU A 132 -25.84 57.19 -7.26
CA LEU A 132 -26.08 55.75 -7.36
C LEU A 132 -25.13 55.07 -8.35
N GLN A 133 -24.96 55.65 -9.53
CA GLN A 133 -24.03 55.15 -10.55
C GLN A 133 -22.59 55.15 -10.04
N GLN A 134 -22.18 56.20 -9.33
CA GLN A 134 -20.85 56.25 -8.71
C GLN A 134 -20.67 55.16 -7.65
N ALA A 135 -21.68 54.92 -6.79
CA ALA A 135 -21.63 53.84 -5.81
C ALA A 135 -21.50 52.45 -6.47
N ILE A 136 -22.22 52.21 -7.59
CA ILE A 136 -22.12 50.97 -8.37
C ILE A 136 -20.71 50.79 -8.94
N LEU A 137 -20.09 51.85 -9.47
CA LEU A 137 -18.73 51.79 -10.01
C LEU A 137 -17.69 51.49 -8.92
N ILE A 138 -17.81 52.11 -7.75
CA ILE A 138 -16.95 51.84 -6.59
C ILE A 138 -17.09 50.37 -6.18
N LEU A 139 -18.31 49.87 -6.05
CA LEU A 139 -18.56 48.48 -5.65
C LEU A 139 -17.99 47.47 -6.66
N LYS A 140 -18.14 47.72 -7.97
CA LYS A 140 -17.52 46.91 -9.02
C LYS A 140 -15.99 46.88 -8.89
N SER A 141 -15.38 48.03 -8.63
CA SER A 141 -13.92 48.13 -8.44
C SER A 141 -13.45 47.32 -7.23
N GLU A 142 -14.16 47.40 -6.10
CA GLU A 142 -13.82 46.62 -4.90
C GLU A 142 -13.99 45.11 -5.10
N VAL A 143 -15.02 44.68 -5.85
CA VAL A 143 -15.21 43.26 -6.22
C VAL A 143 -14.04 42.74 -7.06
N GLU A 144 -13.56 43.51 -8.04
CA GLU A 144 -12.40 43.10 -8.86
C GLU A 144 -11.10 43.06 -8.04
N LYS A 145 -10.86 44.03 -7.14
CA LYS A 145 -9.73 43.98 -6.21
C LYS A 145 -9.76 42.74 -5.34
N PHE A 146 -10.94 42.38 -4.83
CA PHE A 146 -11.13 41.18 -4.03
C PHE A 146 -10.86 39.90 -4.82
N LYS A 147 -11.37 39.81 -6.05
CA LYS A 147 -11.11 38.69 -6.96
C LYS A 147 -9.62 38.53 -7.27
N GLN A 148 -8.92 39.63 -7.52
CA GLN A 148 -7.47 39.64 -7.72
C GLN A 148 -6.75 39.13 -6.46
N PHE A 149 -7.13 39.63 -5.28
CA PHE A 149 -6.56 39.19 -4.01
C PHE A 149 -6.73 37.68 -3.78
N ILE A 150 -7.94 37.14 -3.95
CA ILE A 150 -8.20 35.70 -3.81
C ILE A 150 -7.37 34.90 -4.79
N THR A 151 -7.27 35.36 -6.03
CA THR A 151 -6.45 34.74 -7.07
C THR A 151 -4.98 34.69 -6.64
N GLU A 152 -4.42 35.81 -6.18
CA GLU A 152 -3.05 35.89 -5.68
C GLU A 152 -2.80 34.99 -4.46
N GLN A 153 -3.73 34.94 -3.51
CA GLN A 153 -3.61 34.06 -2.34
C GLN A 153 -3.67 32.58 -2.76
N PHE A 154 -4.58 32.23 -3.66
CA PHE A 154 -4.71 30.89 -4.19
C PHE A 154 -3.43 30.44 -4.90
N TRP A 155 -2.90 31.28 -5.78
CA TRP A 155 -1.60 31.03 -6.43
C TRP A 155 -0.44 30.99 -5.44
N GLY A 156 -0.47 31.79 -4.37
CA GLY A 156 0.52 31.73 -3.29
C GLY A 156 0.49 30.39 -2.55
N ILE A 157 -0.70 29.85 -2.29
CA ILE A 157 -0.88 28.52 -1.69
C ILE A 157 -0.41 27.42 -2.64
N LEU A 158 -0.76 27.52 -3.93
CA LEU A 158 -0.29 26.56 -4.95
C LEU A 158 1.22 26.64 -5.18
N ALA A 159 1.81 27.84 -5.08
CA ALA A 159 3.25 28.06 -5.26
C ALA A 159 4.08 27.52 -4.10
N GLN A 160 3.49 27.30 -2.92
CA GLN A 160 4.14 26.51 -1.87
C GLN A 160 4.26 25.08 -2.35
N THR A 161 5.44 24.77 -2.90
CA THR A 161 5.80 23.46 -3.45
C THR A 161 5.72 22.44 -2.31
N LYS A 162 4.56 21.81 -2.14
CA LYS A 162 4.41 20.80 -1.11
C LYS A 162 5.12 19.55 -1.61
N LYS A 163 6.31 19.31 -1.09
CA LYS A 163 7.00 18.04 -1.26
C LYS A 163 6.38 17.04 -0.32
N GLN A 164 5.76 16.00 -0.87
CA GLN A 164 5.29 14.86 -0.10
C GLN A 164 6.17 13.65 -0.40
N GLU A 165 6.81 13.10 0.62
CA GLU A 165 7.60 11.88 0.47
C GLU A 165 6.71 10.63 0.54
N TYR A 166 7.01 9.63 -0.27
CA TYR A 166 6.39 8.31 -0.22
C TYR A 166 7.40 7.21 -0.54
N ASN A 167 7.04 5.96 -0.23
CA ASN A 167 7.85 4.80 -0.57
C ASN A 167 7.27 4.11 -1.81
N GLY A 168 8.04 4.09 -2.89
CA GLY A 168 7.78 3.31 -4.09
C GLY A 168 8.56 2.00 -4.11
N PHE A 169 8.26 1.15 -5.10
CA PHE A 169 8.97 -0.09 -5.37
C PHE A 169 9.51 -0.05 -6.79
N MET A 170 10.79 -0.39 -6.95
CA MET A 170 11.46 -0.54 -8.24
C MET A 170 12.05 -1.94 -8.31
N ASP A 171 11.93 -2.60 -9.47
CA ASP A 171 12.62 -3.87 -9.69
C ASP A 171 14.11 -3.61 -9.92
N ALA A 172 14.94 -4.17 -9.06
CA ALA A 172 16.38 -4.21 -9.25
C ALA A 172 16.82 -5.69 -9.22
N GLN A 173 17.11 -6.25 -10.39
CA GLN A 173 17.65 -7.61 -10.53
C GLN A 173 16.75 -8.69 -9.89
N SER A 174 15.44 -8.65 -10.12
CA SER A 174 14.46 -9.60 -9.57
C SER A 174 14.22 -9.48 -8.06
N LYS A 175 14.66 -8.38 -7.44
CA LYS A 175 14.35 -8.03 -6.05
C LYS A 175 13.71 -6.65 -6.02
N TYR A 176 12.51 -6.57 -5.46
CA TYR A 176 11.85 -5.30 -5.21
C TYR A 176 12.62 -4.50 -4.15
N LYS A 177 13.25 -3.40 -4.57
CA LYS A 177 13.87 -2.45 -3.66
C LYS A 177 12.88 -1.35 -3.33
N LYS A 178 12.65 -1.12 -2.04
CA LYS A 178 11.87 0.02 -1.56
C LYS A 178 12.69 1.29 -1.75
N THR A 179 12.15 2.25 -2.51
CA THR A 179 12.83 3.49 -2.88
C THR A 179 12.01 4.69 -2.42
N LYS A 180 12.68 5.72 -1.89
CA LYS A 180 12.01 6.97 -1.50
C LYS A 180 11.74 7.83 -2.73
N CYS A 181 10.52 8.31 -2.85
CA CYS A 181 10.06 9.15 -3.94
C CYS A 181 9.39 10.41 -3.38
N GLN A 182 9.31 11.45 -4.20
CA GLN A 182 8.71 12.72 -3.85
C GLN A 182 7.61 13.06 -4.86
N ILE A 183 6.47 13.52 -4.36
CA ILE A 183 5.43 14.18 -5.14
C ILE A 183 5.64 15.67 -4.97
N ILE A 184 5.83 16.36 -6.08
CA ILE A 184 6.10 17.80 -6.12
C ILE A 184 4.99 18.45 -6.93
N HIS A 185 4.20 19.28 -6.26
CA HIS A 185 3.21 20.13 -6.92
C HIS A 185 3.92 21.34 -7.53
N THR A 186 3.83 21.51 -8.85
CA THR A 186 4.41 22.65 -9.56
C THR A 186 3.43 23.81 -9.63
N LYS A 187 3.93 24.99 -10.04
CA LYS A 187 3.10 26.20 -10.20
C LYS A 187 2.12 26.11 -11.38
N PHE A 188 2.27 25.12 -12.26
CA PHE A 188 1.49 24.98 -13.49
C PHE A 188 0.36 23.95 -13.37
N ASN A 189 -0.13 23.69 -12.14
CA ASN A 189 -1.06 22.60 -11.84
C ASN A 189 -0.51 21.24 -12.29
N GLU A 190 0.80 21.04 -12.24
CA GLU A 190 1.38 19.73 -12.54
C GLU A 190 1.84 19.04 -11.26
N ILE A 191 1.82 17.72 -11.29
CA ILE A 191 2.48 16.88 -10.31
C ILE A 191 3.68 16.26 -10.99
N GLN A 192 4.85 16.56 -10.44
CA GLN A 192 6.06 15.82 -10.76
C GLN A 192 6.27 14.76 -9.70
N GLN A 193 6.41 13.52 -10.15
CA GLN A 193 6.82 12.42 -9.30
C GLN A 193 8.31 12.18 -9.53
N GLN A 194 9.11 12.41 -8.50
CA GLN A 194 10.56 12.33 -8.54
C GLN A 194 11.08 11.15 -7.72
N CYS A 195 12.14 10.51 -8.19
CA CYS A 195 12.84 9.44 -7.49
C CYS A 195 14.35 9.67 -7.61
N ASN A 196 15.05 9.78 -6.48
CA ASN A 196 16.50 10.10 -6.45
C ASN A 196 16.88 11.36 -7.29
N GLY A 197 15.98 12.35 -7.38
CA GLY A 197 16.19 13.57 -8.17
C GLY A 197 15.82 13.46 -9.66
N GLU A 198 15.58 12.26 -10.19
CA GLU A 198 15.07 12.06 -11.56
C GLU A 198 13.54 12.25 -11.58
N ILE A 199 13.03 13.05 -12.53
CA ILE A 199 11.59 13.18 -12.77
C ILE A 199 11.13 11.93 -13.53
N LEU A 200 10.31 11.10 -12.88
CA LEU A 200 9.76 9.89 -13.49
C LEU A 200 8.53 10.19 -14.34
N GLN A 201 7.65 11.07 -13.86
CA GLN A 201 6.42 11.44 -14.55
C GLN A 201 6.00 12.85 -14.16
N THR A 202 5.50 13.60 -15.15
CA THR A 202 4.77 14.86 -14.96
C THR A 202 3.32 14.64 -15.37
N THR A 203 2.38 14.96 -14.49
CA THR A 203 0.94 14.83 -14.77
C THR A 203 0.27 16.16 -14.54
N ILE A 204 -0.48 16.65 -15.53
CA ILE A 204 -1.31 17.84 -15.39
C ILE A 204 -2.54 17.47 -14.54
N ILE A 205 -2.74 18.19 -13.44
CA ILE A 205 -3.94 18.13 -12.61
C ILE A 205 -4.96 19.07 -13.25
N TYR A 206 -6.02 18.48 -13.78
CA TYR A 206 -7.14 19.26 -14.27
C TYR A 206 -8.18 19.55 -13.19
N ASP A 207 -8.31 18.64 -12.22
CA ASP A 207 -9.24 18.77 -11.09
C ASP A 207 -8.46 18.89 -9.79
N LEU A 208 -8.40 20.13 -9.26
CA LEU A 208 -7.69 20.45 -8.03
C LEU A 208 -8.36 19.87 -6.78
N LEU A 209 -9.63 19.44 -6.86
CA LEU A 209 -10.34 18.82 -5.73
C LEU A 209 -10.00 17.33 -5.59
N ASN A 210 -9.69 16.67 -6.71
CA ASN A 210 -9.35 15.26 -6.70
C ASN A 210 -7.89 15.04 -6.29
N LYS A 211 -7.70 14.28 -5.20
CA LYS A 211 -6.36 13.87 -4.78
C LYS A 211 -5.73 13.03 -5.89
N PRO A 212 -4.50 13.35 -6.32
CA PRO A 212 -3.83 12.56 -7.34
C PRO A 212 -3.62 11.13 -6.87
N GLN A 213 -3.84 10.19 -7.78
CA GLN A 213 -3.59 8.78 -7.52
C GLN A 213 -2.07 8.56 -7.38
N ILE A 214 -1.63 8.10 -6.21
CA ILE A 214 -0.23 7.79 -5.95
C ILE A 214 0.09 6.40 -6.49
N ILE A 215 0.81 6.32 -7.60
CA ILE A 215 1.30 5.06 -8.18
C ILE A 215 2.58 4.67 -7.44
N LYS A 216 2.53 3.57 -6.69
CA LYS A 216 3.70 3.10 -5.91
C LYS A 216 4.68 2.25 -6.73
N ASN A 217 4.24 1.76 -7.88
CA ASN A 217 5.08 0.98 -8.78
C ASN A 217 5.82 1.94 -9.71
N LEU A 218 7.13 2.05 -9.52
CA LEU A 218 7.95 3.05 -10.20
C LEU A 218 8.18 2.71 -11.68
N ASP A 219 8.10 1.42 -12.05
CA ASP A 219 8.19 1.00 -13.44
C ASP A 219 6.93 1.41 -14.21
N VAL A 220 5.76 1.21 -13.59
CA VAL A 220 4.48 1.72 -14.12
C VAL A 220 4.52 3.22 -14.28
N LEU A 221 5.01 3.93 -13.27
CA LEU A 221 5.10 5.38 -13.32
C LEU A 221 6.01 5.89 -14.44
N LYS A 222 7.15 5.23 -14.65
CA LYS A 222 8.16 5.62 -15.64
C LYS A 222 7.74 5.31 -17.07
N HIS A 223 7.00 4.24 -17.29
CA HIS A 223 6.76 3.71 -18.63
C HIS A 223 5.33 3.85 -19.14
N VAL A 224 4.35 4.14 -18.27
CA VAL A 224 2.94 4.28 -18.66
C VAL A 224 2.59 5.72 -19.01
N HIS A 225 2.05 5.88 -20.21
CA HIS A 225 1.42 7.12 -20.67
C HIS A 225 -0.06 6.88 -20.98
N TRP A 226 -0.93 7.70 -20.40
CA TRP A 226 -2.38 7.61 -20.64
C TRP A 226 -2.79 8.58 -21.75
N LYS A 227 -3.63 8.10 -22.67
CA LYS A 227 -4.21 8.90 -23.77
C LYS A 227 -5.72 8.76 -23.78
N GLY A 228 -6.43 9.87 -23.87
CA GLY A 228 -7.89 9.93 -23.94
C GLY A 228 -8.40 11.36 -24.02
N GLU A 229 -9.71 11.52 -24.01
CA GLU A 229 -10.37 12.82 -24.12
C GLU A 229 -10.73 13.39 -22.75
N LEU A 230 -10.71 14.72 -22.65
CA LEU A 230 -11.19 15.47 -21.49
C LEU A 230 -12.48 16.21 -21.88
N GLY A 231 -13.48 16.16 -21.00
CA GLY A 231 -14.73 16.89 -21.16
C GLY A 231 -14.56 18.39 -20.88
N ASN A 232 -15.65 19.14 -21.04
CA ASN A 232 -15.66 20.60 -20.82
C ASN A 232 -15.36 21.01 -19.37
N ASP A 233 -15.59 20.11 -18.41
CA ASP A 233 -15.24 20.27 -16.99
C ASP A 233 -13.86 19.69 -16.65
N TYR A 234 -13.07 19.39 -17.68
CA TYR A 234 -11.77 18.72 -17.62
C TYR A 234 -11.75 17.36 -16.91
N LYS A 235 -12.92 16.71 -16.78
CA LYS A 235 -12.96 15.30 -16.36
C LYS A 235 -12.59 14.39 -17.52
N LYS A 236 -12.04 13.22 -17.21
CA LYS A 236 -11.80 12.17 -18.20
C LYS A 236 -13.13 11.71 -18.80
N VAL A 237 -13.25 11.70 -20.11
CA VAL A 237 -14.44 11.21 -20.81
C VAL A 237 -14.02 10.29 -21.97
N GLY A 238 -14.96 9.49 -22.47
CA GLY A 238 -14.73 8.64 -23.64
C GLY A 238 -13.73 7.52 -23.39
N LEU A 239 -13.14 7.02 -24.48
CA LEU A 239 -12.20 5.90 -24.46
C LEU A 239 -10.82 6.35 -23.98
N TRP A 240 -10.24 5.61 -23.04
CA TRP A 240 -8.86 5.83 -22.58
C TRP A 240 -7.99 4.62 -22.89
N THR A 241 -6.76 4.90 -23.29
CA THR A 241 -5.74 3.91 -23.64
C THR A 241 -4.47 4.20 -22.85
N ALA A 242 -3.68 3.16 -22.59
CA ALA A 242 -2.36 3.30 -21.99
C ALA A 242 -1.30 2.86 -22.99
N GLU A 243 -0.16 3.53 -22.99
CA GLU A 243 1.04 3.12 -23.71
C GLU A 243 2.10 2.76 -22.70
N TRP A 244 2.73 1.59 -22.87
CA TRP A 244 3.84 1.12 -22.05
C TRP A 244 5.09 1.00 -22.89
N MET A 245 6.16 1.70 -22.54
CA MET A 245 7.41 1.70 -23.29
C MET A 245 7.19 2.00 -24.79
N ALA A 246 6.37 3.02 -25.08
CA ALA A 246 5.95 3.40 -26.44
C ALA A 246 5.17 2.32 -27.23
N LYS A 247 4.81 1.20 -26.60
CA LYS A 247 3.90 0.21 -27.17
C LYS A 247 2.50 0.43 -26.62
N GLN A 248 1.52 0.58 -27.51
CA GLN A 248 0.13 0.69 -27.10
C GLN A 248 -0.31 -0.58 -26.37
N ILE A 249 -0.68 -0.41 -25.10
CA ILE A 249 -1.45 -1.41 -24.35
C ILE A 249 -2.89 -1.23 -24.79
N VAL A 250 -3.52 -2.34 -25.20
CA VAL A 250 -4.90 -2.35 -25.70
C VAL A 250 -5.82 -1.77 -24.62
N SER A 251 -6.62 -0.78 -25.05
CA SER A 251 -7.76 -0.12 -24.38
C SER A 251 -7.93 -0.36 -22.88
N CYS A 252 -7.76 0.71 -22.11
CA CYS A 252 -8.01 0.74 -20.68
C CYS A 252 -9.43 1.22 -20.38
N GLY A 253 -10.43 0.84 -21.19
CA GLY A 253 -11.84 1.16 -20.94
C GLY A 253 -12.25 2.61 -21.16
N SER A 254 -13.44 2.96 -20.67
CA SER A 254 -14.07 4.26 -20.95
C SER A 254 -14.49 5.00 -19.67
N TYR A 255 -14.53 6.33 -19.74
CA TYR A 255 -15.08 7.21 -18.71
C TYR A 255 -16.37 7.88 -19.19
N SER A 256 -17.38 7.89 -18.32
CA SER A 256 -18.66 8.53 -18.57
C SER A 256 -18.50 10.05 -18.65
N GLN A 257 -19.53 10.76 -19.10
CA GLN A 257 -19.53 12.23 -19.17
C GLN A 257 -19.27 12.90 -17.80
N ASN A 258 -19.54 12.19 -16.70
CA ASN A 258 -19.29 12.68 -15.34
C ASN A 258 -17.91 12.30 -14.80
N GLY A 259 -17.01 11.74 -15.60
CA GLY A 259 -15.67 11.36 -15.15
C GLY A 259 -15.56 10.02 -14.44
N MET A 260 -16.61 9.19 -14.47
CA MET A 260 -16.60 7.88 -13.80
C MET A 260 -16.24 6.76 -14.77
N LYS A 261 -15.34 5.86 -14.37
CA LYS A 261 -15.05 4.62 -15.12
C LYS A 261 -16.31 3.81 -15.32
N TYR A 262 -16.53 3.36 -16.55
CA TYR A 262 -17.63 2.49 -16.93
C TYR A 262 -17.23 1.54 -18.07
N GLY A 263 -17.97 0.44 -18.23
CA GLY A 263 -17.74 -0.57 -19.26
C GLY A 263 -16.51 -1.45 -18.98
N TYR A 264 -16.01 -2.16 -19.98
CA TYR A 264 -14.85 -3.05 -19.83
C TYR A 264 -13.53 -2.27 -19.72
N TRP A 265 -12.69 -2.67 -18.79
CA TRP A 265 -11.40 -2.10 -18.46
C TRP A 265 -10.32 -3.18 -18.44
N ILE A 266 -9.13 -2.77 -18.88
CA ILE A 266 -7.88 -3.51 -18.74
C ILE A 266 -6.98 -2.66 -17.84
N GLU A 267 -6.67 -3.17 -16.66
CA GLU A 267 -5.85 -2.50 -15.65
C GLU A 267 -4.53 -3.23 -15.42
N MET A 268 -3.46 -2.46 -15.19
CA MET A 268 -2.19 -3.03 -14.74
C MET A 268 -2.28 -3.35 -13.25
N VAL A 269 -1.91 -4.57 -12.87
CA VAL A 269 -1.87 -4.94 -11.45
C VAL A 269 -0.82 -4.13 -10.71
N LYS A 270 -0.93 -4.09 -9.37
CA LYS A 270 -0.01 -3.36 -8.49
C LYS A 270 1.48 -3.68 -8.75
N TYR A 271 1.79 -4.90 -9.16
CA TYR A 271 3.15 -5.40 -9.39
C TYR A 271 3.51 -5.52 -10.87
N TYR A 272 2.78 -4.85 -11.77
CA TYR A 272 3.08 -4.87 -13.19
C TYR A 272 4.50 -4.35 -13.46
N ASN A 273 5.32 -5.13 -14.16
CA ASN A 273 6.66 -4.71 -14.58
C ASN A 273 7.03 -5.40 -15.91
N GLN A 274 8.22 -5.15 -16.44
CA GLN A 274 8.65 -5.69 -17.73
C GLN A 274 8.69 -7.23 -17.77
N GLN A 275 8.95 -7.88 -16.63
CA GLN A 275 8.98 -9.34 -16.50
C GLN A 275 7.58 -9.91 -16.24
N VAL A 276 6.76 -9.18 -15.48
CA VAL A 276 5.43 -9.57 -15.01
C VAL A 276 4.38 -8.70 -15.69
N ASN A 277 4.06 -9.05 -16.95
CA ASN A 277 3.03 -8.42 -17.77
C ASN A 277 1.62 -8.91 -17.38
N LEU A 278 1.24 -8.72 -16.11
CA LEU A 278 -0.02 -9.21 -15.55
C LEU A 278 -1.10 -8.13 -15.56
N LEU A 279 -2.18 -8.37 -16.28
CA LEU A 279 -3.30 -7.43 -16.40
C LEU A 279 -4.55 -7.97 -15.73
N GLU A 280 -5.37 -7.07 -15.20
CA GLU A 280 -6.71 -7.32 -14.66
C GLU A 280 -7.75 -6.84 -15.68
N VAL A 281 -8.70 -7.68 -16.06
CA VAL A 281 -9.71 -7.36 -17.08
C VAL A 281 -11.09 -7.61 -16.56
N ASN A 282 -11.94 -6.58 -16.56
CA ASN A 282 -13.39 -6.70 -16.37
C ASN A 282 -14.15 -5.38 -16.52
N GLU A 283 -15.43 -5.38 -16.17
CA GLU A 283 -16.31 -4.22 -16.17
C GLU A 283 -16.21 -3.34 -14.90
N TYR A 284 -16.25 -2.03 -15.14
CA TYR A 284 -16.56 -0.99 -14.17
C TYR A 284 -17.98 -0.48 -14.37
N VAL A 285 -18.65 -0.12 -13.28
CA VAL A 285 -19.89 0.67 -13.28
C VAL A 285 -19.75 1.77 -12.25
N ASN A 286 -19.75 3.04 -12.70
CA ASN A 286 -19.63 4.22 -11.83
C ASN A 286 -18.42 4.18 -10.89
N ASN A 287 -17.21 3.91 -11.43
CA ASN A 287 -15.97 3.70 -10.68
C ASN A 287 -15.94 2.45 -9.76
N LEU A 288 -17.00 1.64 -9.72
CA LEU A 288 -17.03 0.40 -8.95
C LEU A 288 -16.69 -0.78 -9.84
N ARG A 289 -15.83 -1.68 -9.35
CA ARG A 289 -15.51 -2.94 -10.02
C ARG A 289 -16.73 -3.86 -9.91
N GLN A 290 -17.23 -4.36 -11.04
CA GLN A 290 -18.37 -5.28 -11.07
C GLN A 290 -18.04 -6.57 -11.82
N GLY A 291 -18.70 -7.66 -11.44
CA GLY A 291 -18.59 -8.95 -12.13
C GLY A 291 -17.27 -9.69 -11.87
N THR A 292 -16.95 -10.62 -12.76
CA THR A 292 -15.82 -11.55 -12.62
C THR A 292 -14.52 -11.04 -13.26
N TRP A 293 -13.55 -10.64 -12.43
CA TRP A 293 -12.26 -10.14 -12.89
C TRP A 293 -11.32 -11.26 -13.27
N LYS A 294 -10.71 -11.11 -14.44
CA LYS A 294 -9.77 -12.06 -15.00
C LYS A 294 -8.36 -11.50 -14.96
N TYR A 295 -7.41 -12.32 -14.56
CA TYR A 295 -5.99 -12.00 -14.64
C TYR A 295 -5.42 -12.60 -15.92
N CYS A 296 -4.73 -11.78 -16.72
CA CYS A 296 -4.17 -12.17 -18.01
C CYS A 296 -2.66 -11.93 -18.02
N TYR A 297 -1.90 -12.95 -18.40
CA TYR A 297 -0.47 -12.83 -18.67
C TYR A 297 -0.25 -12.59 -20.16
N ASN A 298 0.64 -11.65 -20.49
CA ASN A 298 1.09 -11.34 -21.85
C ASN A 298 -0.02 -10.78 -22.79
N LEU A 299 0.14 -9.51 -23.15
CA LEU A 299 -0.77 -8.77 -24.05
C LEU A 299 -0.85 -9.32 -25.46
N GLU A 300 0.21 -9.96 -25.97
CA GLU A 300 0.22 -10.51 -27.33
C GLU A 300 -0.88 -11.54 -27.51
N TYR A 301 -1.15 -12.34 -26.47
CA TYR A 301 -2.24 -13.32 -26.46
C TYR A 301 -3.64 -12.67 -26.47
N MET A 302 -3.81 -11.56 -25.75
CA MET A 302 -5.09 -10.84 -25.70
C MET A 302 -5.48 -10.21 -27.04
N ARG A 303 -4.50 -9.74 -27.83
CA ARG A 303 -4.79 -9.16 -29.16
C ARG A 303 -5.42 -10.19 -30.09
N GLU A 304 -4.93 -11.43 -30.08
CA GLU A 304 -5.45 -12.48 -30.97
C GLU A 304 -6.85 -12.95 -30.55
N GLU A 305 -7.08 -13.13 -29.24
CA GLU A 305 -8.35 -13.72 -28.77
C GLU A 305 -9.50 -12.71 -28.65
N TRP A 306 -9.24 -11.46 -28.26
CA TRP A 306 -10.29 -10.47 -27.96
C TRP A 306 -10.54 -9.45 -29.07
N ILE A 307 -9.51 -8.95 -29.75
CA ILE A 307 -9.71 -8.06 -30.91
C ILE A 307 -10.33 -8.85 -32.07
N GLY A 308 -10.00 -10.14 -32.19
CA GLY A 308 -10.69 -11.09 -33.06
C GLY A 308 -12.18 -11.20 -32.72
N LYS A 309 -12.54 -11.47 -31.45
CA LYS A 309 -13.96 -11.60 -31.01
C LYS A 309 -14.76 -10.29 -31.09
N TRP A 310 -14.14 -9.12 -30.91
CA TRP A 310 -14.80 -7.82 -31.12
C TRP A 310 -15.06 -7.51 -32.61
N LYS A 311 -14.27 -8.07 -33.54
CA LYS A 311 -14.51 -7.99 -34.99
C LYS A 311 -15.35 -9.14 -35.56
N LEU A 312 -15.45 -10.28 -34.87
CA LEU A 312 -16.04 -11.54 -35.38
C LEU A 312 -17.28 -12.02 -34.60
N SER A 313 -18.15 -11.13 -34.13
CA SER A 313 -19.48 -11.54 -33.64
C SER A 313 -20.44 -12.05 -34.75
N LYS A 314 -19.92 -12.34 -35.95
CA LYS A 314 -20.53 -13.22 -36.96
C LYS A 314 -19.43 -14.08 -37.58
N PHE A 315 -19.68 -15.39 -37.63
CA PHE A 315 -18.92 -16.50 -38.25
C PHE A 315 -18.11 -17.44 -37.32
N SER A 316 -18.73 -18.63 -37.17
CA SER A 316 -18.16 -19.97 -37.39
C SER A 316 -17.21 -20.58 -36.36
N GLN A 317 -17.72 -21.64 -35.73
CA GLN A 317 -16.98 -22.73 -35.11
C GLN A 317 -16.21 -23.51 -36.20
N ASN A 318 -14.89 -23.60 -36.10
CA ASN A 318 -14.08 -24.81 -36.39
C ASN A 318 -12.60 -24.46 -36.40
N GLY A 319 -11.78 -25.28 -35.72
CA GLY A 319 -10.33 -25.23 -35.87
C GLY A 319 -9.57 -25.84 -34.69
N ASN A 320 -9.24 -27.12 -34.82
CA ASN A 320 -8.29 -27.85 -33.99
C ASN A 320 -6.89 -27.17 -34.00
N SER A 321 -6.36 -26.83 -32.82
CA SER A 321 -4.92 -26.66 -32.64
C SER A 321 -4.48 -27.24 -31.29
N ASN A 322 -3.62 -28.26 -31.36
CA ASN A 322 -3.11 -29.05 -30.22
C ASN A 322 -1.94 -28.38 -29.48
N TYR A 323 -1.96 -27.05 -29.36
CA TYR A 323 -1.04 -26.31 -28.49
C TYR A 323 -1.85 -25.35 -27.60
N GLN A 324 -2.60 -25.92 -26.64
CA GLN A 324 -3.14 -25.14 -25.53
C GLN A 324 -1.99 -24.73 -24.60
N LYS A 325 -1.29 -23.66 -24.98
CA LYS A 325 -0.45 -22.90 -24.05
C LYS A 325 -1.39 -22.31 -23.01
N ARG A 326 -1.37 -22.87 -21.80
CA ARG A 326 -2.29 -22.54 -20.71
C ARG A 326 -2.06 -21.09 -20.27
N THR A 327 -3.02 -20.22 -20.55
CA THR A 327 -3.15 -18.95 -19.83
C THR A 327 -3.65 -19.27 -18.43
N SER A 328 -2.82 -19.03 -17.42
CA SER A 328 -3.24 -19.09 -16.02
C SER A 328 -4.13 -17.88 -15.75
N ILE A 329 -5.44 -18.10 -15.66
CA ILE A 329 -6.43 -17.03 -15.42
C ILE A 329 -6.89 -17.14 -13.97
N ALA A 330 -6.50 -16.20 -13.10
CA ALA A 330 -7.20 -16.02 -11.82
C ALA A 330 -8.58 -15.42 -12.11
N ILE A 331 -9.61 -15.92 -11.41
CA ILE A 331 -11.02 -15.61 -11.68
C ILE A 331 -11.72 -15.40 -10.35
N GLY A 332 -12.46 -14.30 -10.21
CA GLY A 332 -13.37 -14.11 -9.08
C GLY A 332 -14.25 -12.87 -9.22
N SER A 333 -15.37 -12.84 -8.50
CA SER A 333 -16.39 -11.78 -8.60
C SER A 333 -16.25 -10.69 -7.54
N TYR A 334 -16.52 -9.45 -7.93
CA TYR A 334 -16.78 -8.35 -7.00
C TYR A 334 -18.28 -8.10 -6.91
N ASP A 335 -18.75 -7.72 -5.72
CA ASP A 335 -20.17 -7.53 -5.42
C ASP A 335 -20.81 -6.27 -6.03
N GLY A 336 -20.01 -5.34 -6.57
CA GLY A 336 -20.50 -4.07 -7.10
C GLY A 336 -21.06 -3.12 -6.04
N GLY A 337 -20.86 -3.38 -4.75
CA GLY A 337 -21.22 -2.45 -3.67
C GLY A 337 -20.30 -1.23 -3.64
N GLU A 338 -20.60 -0.23 -2.80
CA GLU A 338 -19.85 1.04 -2.71
C GLU A 338 -18.33 0.89 -2.55
N LYS A 339 -17.89 -0.23 -1.98
CA LYS A 339 -16.47 -0.53 -1.75
C LYS A 339 -15.87 -1.55 -2.72
N SER A 340 -16.65 -2.08 -3.66
CA SER A 340 -16.25 -3.15 -4.58
C SER A 340 -15.52 -4.28 -3.84
N LEU A 341 -16.25 -5.01 -2.98
CA LEU A 341 -15.62 -6.00 -2.13
C LEU A 341 -15.47 -7.34 -2.88
N LYS A 342 -14.34 -8.05 -2.68
CA LYS A 342 -14.21 -9.44 -3.15
C LYS A 342 -15.28 -10.29 -2.46
N ASN A 343 -16.11 -10.97 -3.24
CA ASN A 343 -17.22 -11.78 -2.75
C ASN A 343 -17.42 -13.02 -3.64
N GLY A 344 -17.78 -14.17 -3.04
CA GLY A 344 -18.04 -15.42 -3.75
C GLY A 344 -16.80 -16.29 -3.94
N GLU A 345 -16.82 -17.19 -4.93
CA GLU A 345 -15.70 -18.09 -5.23
C GLU A 345 -14.58 -17.37 -6.00
N TRP A 346 -13.34 -17.65 -5.61
CA TRP A 346 -12.13 -17.05 -6.13
C TRP A 346 -11.08 -18.10 -6.43
N THR A 347 -10.39 -17.90 -7.54
CA THR A 347 -9.15 -18.60 -7.89
C THR A 347 -8.02 -17.57 -7.89
N GLU A 348 -7.07 -17.71 -6.97
CA GLU A 348 -5.88 -16.86 -6.84
C GLU A 348 -4.62 -17.65 -7.24
N PHE A 349 -3.69 -17.01 -7.94
CA PHE A 349 -2.36 -17.58 -8.18
C PHE A 349 -1.37 -16.86 -7.26
N ILE A 350 -0.73 -17.60 -6.33
CA ILE A 350 0.26 -17.02 -5.41
C ILE A 350 1.62 -16.89 -6.11
N ILE A 351 1.96 -17.90 -6.91
CA ILE A 351 3.12 -17.97 -7.79
C ILE A 351 2.68 -18.65 -9.10
N GLU A 352 3.53 -18.60 -10.13
CA GLU A 352 3.20 -19.08 -11.49
C GLU A 352 2.61 -20.50 -11.54
N PHE A 353 2.90 -21.34 -10.53
CA PHE A 353 2.47 -22.73 -10.48
C PHE A 353 1.52 -23.10 -9.32
N LEU A 354 1.14 -22.16 -8.43
CA LEU A 354 0.32 -22.47 -7.24
C LEU A 354 -1.03 -21.75 -7.29
N GLU A 355 -2.10 -22.54 -7.45
CA GLU A 355 -3.48 -22.10 -7.56
C GLU A 355 -4.20 -22.30 -6.21
N HIS A 356 -4.88 -21.26 -5.72
CA HIS A 356 -5.68 -21.25 -4.50
C HIS A 356 -7.14 -21.01 -4.85
N LYS A 357 -8.03 -21.96 -4.56
CA LYS A 357 -9.46 -21.86 -4.80
C LYS A 357 -10.25 -21.83 -3.51
N GLY A 358 -11.02 -20.78 -3.28
CA GLY A 358 -11.91 -20.70 -2.12
C GLY A 358 -12.81 -19.48 -2.15
N LYS A 359 -13.49 -19.22 -1.04
CA LYS A 359 -14.52 -18.18 -0.98
C LYS A 359 -14.04 -16.93 -0.26
N TYR A 360 -14.47 -15.77 -0.74
CA TYR A 360 -14.39 -14.49 -0.06
C TYR A 360 -15.77 -14.01 0.40
N GLU A 361 -15.80 -13.37 1.57
CA GLU A 361 -16.92 -12.59 2.08
C GLU A 361 -16.39 -11.21 2.53
N ASN A 362 -16.74 -10.14 1.83
CA ASN A 362 -16.33 -8.76 2.13
C ASN A 362 -14.80 -8.58 2.24
N TRP A 363 -14.03 -9.05 1.24
CA TRP A 363 -12.55 -9.14 1.26
C TRP A 363 -11.93 -10.09 2.28
N ILE A 364 -12.73 -10.80 3.05
CA ILE A 364 -12.25 -11.75 4.05
C ILE A 364 -12.31 -13.17 3.49
N LYS A 365 -11.18 -13.90 3.52
CA LYS A 365 -11.18 -15.33 3.14
C LYS A 365 -12.06 -16.12 4.11
N VAL A 366 -12.97 -16.93 3.58
CA VAL A 366 -13.88 -17.77 4.35
C VAL A 366 -13.99 -19.16 3.74
N GLY A 367 -14.40 -20.14 4.55
CA GLY A 367 -14.64 -21.50 4.08
C GLY A 367 -13.35 -22.25 3.77
N ARG A 368 -13.44 -23.28 2.91
CA ARG A 368 -12.32 -24.13 2.54
C ARG A 368 -11.56 -23.55 1.35
N TRP A 369 -10.24 -23.49 1.43
CA TRP A 369 -9.35 -22.96 0.40
C TRP A 369 -8.45 -24.05 -0.16
N ASN A 370 -8.80 -24.62 -1.31
CA ASN A 370 -8.04 -25.70 -1.96
C ASN A 370 -6.78 -25.16 -2.64
N MET A 371 -5.65 -25.84 -2.45
CA MET A 371 -4.41 -25.53 -3.16
C MET A 371 -4.09 -26.61 -4.19
N SER A 372 -3.72 -26.21 -5.40
CA SER A 372 -3.27 -27.11 -6.46
C SER A 372 -2.00 -26.58 -7.12
N THR A 373 -1.05 -27.48 -7.41
CA THR A 373 0.14 -27.15 -8.20
C THR A 373 -0.08 -27.52 -9.67
N LEU A 374 0.37 -26.65 -10.58
CA LEU A 374 0.22 -26.84 -12.03
C LEU A 374 1.10 -27.96 -12.60
N GLU A 375 2.23 -28.26 -11.96
CA GLU A 375 3.29 -29.11 -12.54
C GLU A 375 3.12 -30.62 -12.35
N ARG A 376 2.10 -31.11 -11.65
CA ARG A 376 1.92 -32.57 -11.49
C ARG A 376 0.47 -33.01 -11.64
N ARG A 377 0.26 -34.04 -12.46
CA ARG A 377 -0.91 -34.95 -12.44
C ARG A 377 -1.06 -35.72 -11.12
N ILE A 378 -0.41 -35.26 -10.04
CA ILE A 378 -0.71 -35.73 -8.71
C ILE A 378 -1.93 -34.93 -8.25
N VAL A 379 -3.10 -35.44 -8.64
CA VAL A 379 -4.34 -35.22 -7.91
C VAL A 379 -4.19 -35.97 -6.58
N GLN A 380 -3.27 -35.54 -5.71
CA GLN A 380 -3.35 -35.89 -4.30
C GLN A 380 -4.22 -34.81 -3.69
N ASN A 381 -5.49 -35.18 -3.51
CA ASN A 381 -6.46 -34.64 -2.57
C ASN A 381 -6.17 -33.21 -2.13
N SER A 382 -6.94 -32.25 -2.66
CA SER A 382 -7.06 -30.87 -2.21
C SER A 382 -6.90 -30.70 -0.69
N ILE A 383 -5.65 -30.49 -0.24
CA ILE A 383 -5.32 -30.13 1.15
C ILE A 383 -5.49 -28.62 1.23
N GLY A 384 -6.75 -28.23 1.33
CA GLY A 384 -7.14 -26.86 1.56
C GLY A 384 -7.49 -26.62 3.02
N GLY A 385 -6.96 -25.55 3.60
CA GLY A 385 -7.30 -25.16 4.96
C GLY A 385 -8.62 -24.42 5.06
N LEU A 386 -9.14 -24.33 6.27
CA LEU A 386 -10.37 -23.58 6.57
C LEU A 386 -9.97 -22.15 6.97
N CYS A 387 -10.61 -21.15 6.40
CA CYS A 387 -10.55 -19.77 6.86
C CYS A 387 -11.84 -19.42 7.57
N LYS A 388 -11.74 -18.84 8.77
CA LYS A 388 -12.87 -18.20 9.45
C LYS A 388 -12.51 -16.76 9.74
N ASN A 389 -13.23 -15.82 9.15
CA ASN A 389 -12.97 -14.39 9.26
C ASN A 389 -11.52 -14.02 8.86
N GLY A 390 -10.98 -14.66 7.81
CA GLY A 390 -9.62 -14.40 7.32
C GLY A 390 -8.53 -15.01 8.19
N ILE A 391 -8.92 -15.76 9.22
CA ILE A 391 -8.03 -16.44 10.14
C ILE A 391 -7.94 -17.91 9.75
N GLU A 392 -6.72 -18.39 9.55
CA GLU A 392 -6.42 -19.77 9.21
C GLU A 392 -6.77 -20.71 10.38
N ILE A 393 -7.56 -21.74 10.09
CA ILE A 393 -7.95 -22.82 11.01
C ILE A 393 -7.93 -24.18 10.27
N GLY A 394 -7.77 -25.29 11.00
CA GLY A 394 -7.74 -26.63 10.38
C GLY A 394 -6.40 -26.95 9.71
N THR A 395 -6.33 -27.94 8.83
CA THR A 395 -5.06 -28.38 8.22
C THR A 395 -4.68 -27.53 7.00
N TRP A 396 -3.46 -27.01 6.97
CA TRP A 396 -2.91 -26.17 5.91
C TRP A 396 -1.58 -26.72 5.39
N LEU A 397 -1.28 -26.37 4.14
CA LEU A 397 0.05 -26.45 3.58
C LEU A 397 0.58 -25.03 3.36
N GLU A 398 1.84 -24.77 3.70
CA GLU A 398 2.54 -23.57 3.23
C GLU A 398 3.60 -23.97 2.21
N ALA A 399 3.75 -23.16 1.16
CA ALA A 399 4.79 -23.32 0.16
C ALA A 399 5.87 -22.24 0.33
N ASP A 400 7.13 -22.62 0.11
CA ASP A 400 8.22 -21.68 -0.12
C ASP A 400 8.08 -21.09 -1.53
N SER A 401 7.83 -19.78 -1.61
CA SER A 401 7.73 -19.09 -2.90
C SER A 401 9.04 -19.10 -3.69
N GLN A 402 10.19 -19.32 -3.04
CA GLN A 402 11.51 -19.35 -3.69
C GLN A 402 11.92 -20.77 -4.11
N LYS A 403 11.58 -21.78 -3.30
CA LYS A 403 12.03 -23.16 -3.53
C LYS A 403 11.04 -24.02 -4.31
N LEU A 404 9.81 -23.55 -4.52
CA LEU A 404 8.73 -24.34 -5.13
C LEU A 404 8.43 -25.64 -4.35
N THR A 405 8.70 -25.65 -3.04
CA THR A 405 8.48 -26.81 -2.16
C THR A 405 7.49 -26.47 -1.04
N ILE A 406 6.78 -27.46 -0.54
CA ILE A 406 5.94 -27.33 0.66
C ILE A 406 6.87 -27.24 1.87
N THR A 407 6.79 -26.15 2.62
CA THR A 407 7.60 -25.91 3.83
C THR A 407 6.90 -26.28 5.12
N TYR A 408 5.57 -26.37 5.08
CA TYR A 408 4.78 -26.71 6.25
C TYR A 408 3.57 -27.52 5.84
N GLU A 409 3.29 -28.58 6.58
CA GLU A 409 2.01 -29.27 6.59
C GLU A 409 1.58 -29.39 8.05
N GLY A 410 0.43 -28.83 8.42
CA GLY A 410 -0.03 -28.94 9.80
C GLY A 410 -1.32 -28.19 10.09
N LYS A 411 -1.81 -28.32 11.34
CA LYS A 411 -3.07 -27.71 11.76
C LYS A 411 -2.85 -26.24 12.14
N TYR A 412 -3.88 -25.41 12.03
CA TYR A 412 -3.94 -24.04 12.53
C TYR A 412 -5.13 -23.90 13.48
N ARG A 413 -4.97 -23.03 14.46
CA ARG A 413 -6.07 -22.53 15.30
C ARG A 413 -5.84 -21.06 15.58
N ASN A 414 -6.83 -20.25 15.23
CA ASN A 414 -6.79 -18.80 15.37
C ASN A 414 -5.57 -18.17 14.67
N GLY A 415 -5.21 -18.66 13.47
CA GLY A 415 -4.09 -18.13 12.68
C GLY A 415 -2.72 -18.55 13.20
N LYS A 416 -2.68 -19.36 14.26
CA LYS A 416 -1.45 -19.91 14.84
C LYS A 416 -1.30 -21.37 14.46
N LYS A 417 -0.09 -21.77 14.05
CA LYS A 417 0.28 -23.16 13.76
C LYS A 417 0.11 -24.03 15.00
N LEU A 418 -0.78 -25.02 14.92
CA LEU A 418 -0.95 -26.09 15.88
C LEU A 418 -0.06 -27.29 15.53
N VAL A 419 0.44 -27.92 16.59
CA VAL A 419 1.18 -29.19 16.50
C VAL A 419 0.28 -30.23 15.84
N TYR A 420 0.70 -30.73 14.68
CA TYR A 420 0.52 -32.10 14.14
C TYR A 420 0.76 -32.04 12.63
N GLY A 421 1.88 -32.60 12.15
CA GLY A 421 2.10 -32.83 10.73
C GLY A 421 3.46 -33.44 10.41
N LEU A 422 3.43 -34.70 9.95
CA LEU A 422 4.56 -35.44 9.39
C LEU A 422 4.80 -34.97 7.94
N LEU A 423 6.05 -34.87 7.53
CA LEU A 423 6.39 -35.26 6.16
C LEU A 423 7.12 -36.62 6.22
N ASN A 424 6.91 -37.45 5.19
CA ASN A 424 7.50 -38.78 4.97
C ASN A 424 9.04 -38.81 4.84
N ILE A 425 9.74 -37.82 5.39
CA ILE A 425 11.20 -37.79 5.53
C ILE A 425 11.52 -37.36 6.96
N VAL A 426 11.39 -38.31 7.89
CA VAL A 426 11.99 -38.35 9.25
C VAL A 426 11.92 -37.05 10.08
N GLY A 427 10.93 -36.96 10.99
CA GLY A 427 11.02 -36.14 12.22
C GLY A 427 9.71 -35.51 12.69
N LYS A 428 9.36 -35.72 13.98
CA LYS A 428 8.31 -34.96 14.67
C LYS A 428 8.87 -33.61 15.13
N ILE A 429 8.15 -32.51 14.86
CA ILE A 429 8.44 -31.15 15.35
C ILE A 429 7.33 -30.76 16.35
N LEU A 430 7.68 -30.22 17.53
CA LEU A 430 6.74 -29.93 18.64
C LEU A 430 6.66 -28.43 18.97
N TYR A 431 5.68 -27.68 18.45
CA TYR A 431 5.38 -26.30 18.90
C TYR A 431 4.60 -26.28 20.25
N SER A 432 4.56 -25.15 20.96
CA SER A 432 3.77 -25.04 22.19
C SER A 432 2.26 -24.98 21.92
N VAL A 433 1.45 -25.50 22.86
CA VAL A 433 -0.03 -25.54 22.79
C VAL A 433 -0.66 -24.14 22.87
N GLU A 434 0.09 -23.13 23.33
CA GLU A 434 -0.39 -21.75 23.55
C GLU A 434 -0.09 -20.82 22.35
N GLY A 435 0.63 -21.31 21.34
CA GLY A 435 0.72 -20.68 20.03
C GLY A 435 1.49 -19.35 19.98
N ASP A 436 2.34 -19.05 20.96
CA ASP A 436 3.19 -17.85 20.95
C ASP A 436 4.47 -18.02 20.11
N GLU A 437 4.53 -19.02 19.23
CA GLU A 437 5.72 -19.43 18.47
C GLU A 437 6.94 -19.81 19.33
N ILE A 438 6.79 -19.81 20.66
CA ILE A 438 7.82 -20.18 21.61
C ILE A 438 8.07 -21.68 21.55
N LYS A 439 9.29 -22.08 21.15
CA LYS A 439 9.72 -23.48 21.13
C LYS A 439 9.77 -24.06 22.56
N ILE A 440 9.09 -25.18 22.82
CA ILE A 440 9.10 -25.90 24.11
C ILE A 440 9.13 -27.41 23.85
N GLY A 441 9.87 -28.21 24.63
CA GLY A 441 9.90 -29.67 24.53
C GLY A 441 11.07 -30.21 23.71
N LYS A 442 10.96 -31.42 23.15
CA LYS A 442 12.00 -32.01 22.28
C LYS A 442 11.87 -31.50 20.85
N TRP A 443 12.99 -31.14 20.22
CA TRP A 443 13.04 -30.53 18.90
C TRP A 443 14.10 -31.17 18.02
N ILE A 444 13.85 -31.08 16.72
CA ILE A 444 14.80 -31.36 15.65
C ILE A 444 14.87 -30.11 14.78
N GLU A 445 16.07 -29.59 14.52
CA GLU A 445 16.32 -28.42 13.69
C GLU A 445 17.21 -28.77 12.51
N PHE A 446 16.80 -28.33 11.33
CA PHE A 446 17.60 -28.38 10.12
C PHE A 446 18.34 -27.05 9.97
N VAL A 447 19.67 -27.08 9.94
CA VAL A 447 20.45 -25.82 9.88
C VAL A 447 20.72 -25.39 8.46
N PHE A 448 21.10 -26.32 7.59
CA PHE A 448 21.25 -26.07 6.16
C PHE A 448 21.35 -27.40 5.38
N GLU A 449 21.15 -27.31 4.07
CA GLU A 449 21.40 -28.37 3.10
C GLU A 449 22.61 -27.97 2.23
N ILE A 450 23.66 -28.79 2.19
CA ILE A 450 24.74 -28.67 1.18
C ILE A 450 24.65 -29.90 0.30
N GLY A 451 24.26 -29.69 -0.96
CA GLY A 451 24.05 -30.78 -1.91
C GLY A 451 22.94 -31.71 -1.45
N ASN A 452 23.27 -32.96 -1.14
CA ASN A 452 22.32 -33.97 -0.67
C ASN A 452 22.46 -34.27 0.83
N VAL A 453 23.21 -33.46 1.57
CA VAL A 453 23.42 -33.67 3.00
C VAL A 453 22.66 -32.62 3.80
N ALA A 454 21.77 -33.08 4.70
CA ALA A 454 21.10 -32.24 5.69
C ALA A 454 21.77 -32.37 7.05
N PHE A 455 22.02 -31.23 7.68
CA PHE A 455 22.55 -31.18 9.05
C PHE A 455 21.42 -30.97 10.05
N ILE A 456 21.36 -31.86 11.03
CA ILE A 456 20.26 -32.01 11.98
C ILE A 456 20.77 -31.81 13.39
N TYR A 457 20.13 -30.91 14.13
CA TYR A 457 20.32 -30.76 15.57
C TYR A 457 19.10 -31.30 16.28
N SER A 458 19.26 -32.09 17.33
CA SER A 458 18.12 -32.54 18.14
C SER A 458 18.38 -32.35 19.63
N GLY A 459 17.41 -31.81 20.35
CA GLY A 459 17.58 -31.48 21.76
C GLY A 459 16.29 -30.93 22.38
N VAL A 460 16.40 -30.23 23.51
CA VAL A 460 15.23 -29.70 24.22
C VAL A 460 15.21 -28.18 24.14
N TYR A 461 14.04 -27.60 23.92
CA TYR A 461 13.75 -26.19 24.08
C TYR A 461 12.94 -25.94 25.35
N GLN A 462 13.22 -24.83 26.04
CA GLN A 462 12.42 -24.32 27.14
C GLN A 462 12.28 -22.80 26.96
N GLN A 463 11.04 -22.33 26.85
CA GLN A 463 10.71 -20.90 26.62
C GLN A 463 11.49 -20.30 25.43
N GLY A 464 11.56 -21.02 24.31
CA GLY A 464 12.20 -20.53 23.09
C GLY A 464 13.73 -20.58 23.12
N LYS A 465 14.33 -21.10 24.20
CA LYS A 465 15.78 -21.27 24.34
C LYS A 465 16.18 -22.75 24.30
N LYS A 466 17.27 -23.07 23.61
CA LYS A 466 17.88 -24.41 23.63
C LYS A 466 18.39 -24.69 25.04
N VAL A 467 18.03 -25.85 25.61
CA VAL A 467 18.45 -26.30 26.95
C VAL A 467 18.89 -27.76 26.91
N GLY A 468 19.81 -28.13 27.80
CA GLY A 468 20.32 -29.50 27.91
C GLY A 468 21.17 -29.95 26.71
N ASN A 469 21.37 -31.25 26.58
CA ASN A 469 22.22 -31.78 25.52
C ASN A 469 21.55 -31.67 24.16
N TRP A 470 22.32 -31.20 23.18
CA TRP A 470 21.92 -31.15 21.78
C TRP A 470 22.79 -32.08 20.96
N ASN A 471 22.16 -33.09 20.37
CA ASN A 471 22.80 -34.01 19.45
C ASN A 471 22.91 -33.34 18.09
N PHE A 472 24.05 -33.51 17.44
CA PHE A 472 24.28 -33.09 16.07
C PHE A 472 24.41 -34.33 15.18
N GLY A 473 23.87 -34.27 13.97
CA GLY A 473 23.98 -35.35 13.00
C GLY A 473 23.91 -34.80 11.59
N CYS A 474 24.34 -35.62 10.64
CA CYS A 474 24.14 -35.35 9.23
C CYS A 474 23.39 -36.53 8.58
N LYS A 475 22.50 -36.22 7.64
CA LYS A 475 21.79 -37.19 6.83
C LYS A 475 22.15 -36.99 5.37
N ASP A 476 22.74 -38.00 4.73
CA ASP A 476 22.95 -38.00 3.27
C ASP A 476 21.73 -38.62 2.57
N PHE A 477 20.98 -37.80 1.84
CA PHE A 477 19.80 -38.22 1.08
C PHE A 477 20.11 -39.06 -0.15
N LYS A 478 21.38 -39.12 -0.61
CA LYS A 478 21.78 -40.02 -1.71
C LYS A 478 22.05 -41.44 -1.25
N SER A 479 22.36 -41.64 0.02
CA SER A 479 22.59 -42.98 0.56
C SER A 479 21.28 -43.78 0.52
N LYS A 480 21.31 -44.96 -0.10
CA LYS A 480 20.14 -45.86 -0.18
C LYS A 480 19.73 -46.36 1.21
N GLU A 481 20.69 -46.44 2.11
CA GLU A 481 20.45 -46.66 3.52
C GLU A 481 20.03 -45.33 4.13
N ASN A 482 18.81 -45.23 4.67
CA ASN A 482 18.32 -44.06 5.39
C ASN A 482 19.06 -43.83 6.73
N SER A 483 20.36 -44.15 6.81
CA SER A 483 21.16 -44.08 8.01
C SER A 483 21.46 -42.62 8.35
N LEU A 484 21.01 -42.22 9.54
CA LEU A 484 21.42 -40.97 10.15
C LEU A 484 22.81 -41.21 10.74
N THR A 485 23.87 -40.64 10.16
CA THR A 485 25.18 -40.63 10.83
C THR A 485 25.09 -39.64 11.99
N LEU A 486 24.82 -40.19 13.16
CA LEU A 486 24.85 -39.47 14.43
C LEU A 486 26.32 -39.26 14.79
N ILE A 487 26.82 -38.04 14.56
CA ILE A 487 28.09 -37.62 15.13
C ILE A 487 27.78 -37.20 16.56
N TYR A 488 27.86 -38.16 17.49
CA TYR A 488 27.57 -37.89 18.90
C TYR A 488 28.66 -36.97 19.47
N VAL A 489 28.37 -35.68 19.49
CA VAL A 489 29.14 -34.71 20.29
C VAL A 489 28.23 -34.30 21.43
N GLU A 490 28.54 -34.81 22.62
CA GLU A 490 27.79 -34.51 23.82
C GLU A 490 28.04 -33.05 24.23
N SER A 491 27.28 -32.14 23.61
CA SER A 491 27.37 -30.72 23.93
C SER A 491 26.59 -30.42 25.21
N LEU A 492 27.31 -30.27 26.32
CA LEU A 492 26.75 -29.94 27.64
C LEU A 492 26.31 -28.47 27.70
N MET A 493 25.10 -28.13 27.27
CA MET A 493 24.50 -26.85 27.69
C MET A 493 24.07 -26.96 29.15
N THR A 494 24.56 -26.06 30.00
CA THR A 494 24.18 -26.04 31.42
C THR A 494 22.66 -25.86 31.60
N LYS A 495 22.06 -26.62 32.53
CA LYS A 495 20.64 -26.58 32.94
C LYS A 495 20.10 -25.20 33.39
N LYS A 496 20.94 -24.15 33.47
CA LYS A 496 20.59 -22.83 34.05
C LYS A 496 20.86 -21.63 33.13
N GLY A 497 21.27 -21.84 31.87
CA GLY A 497 21.81 -20.77 31.02
C GLY A 497 20.80 -20.04 30.13
N ASN A 498 21.03 -18.75 29.93
CA ASN A 498 20.22 -17.77 29.22
C ASN A 498 20.10 -18.01 27.69
N GLY A 499 20.49 -19.20 27.21
CA GLY A 499 20.74 -19.53 25.80
C GLY A 499 22.22 -19.46 25.40
N LEU A 500 23.14 -19.16 26.33
CA LEU A 500 24.58 -19.03 26.05
C LEU A 500 25.25 -20.42 25.96
N LYS A 501 26.11 -20.62 24.95
CA LYS A 501 26.94 -21.81 24.78
C LYS A 501 27.94 -21.94 25.93
N THR A 502 27.96 -23.10 26.56
CA THR A 502 28.96 -23.52 27.56
C THR A 502 29.28 -24.99 27.32
N GLY A 503 30.45 -25.48 27.70
CA GLY A 503 30.84 -26.88 27.55
C GLY A 503 31.59 -27.16 26.24
N TYR A 504 31.70 -28.44 25.86
CA TYR A 504 32.34 -28.83 24.59
C TYR A 504 31.38 -28.70 23.42
N TRP A 505 31.89 -28.25 22.27
CA TRP A 505 31.14 -27.98 21.07
C TRP A 505 31.86 -28.47 19.83
N CYS A 506 31.06 -28.91 18.87
CA CYS A 506 31.47 -29.10 17.50
C CYS A 506 30.79 -28.03 16.64
N GLU A 507 31.58 -27.24 15.93
CA GLU A 507 31.07 -26.23 15.00
C GLU A 507 31.47 -26.54 13.58
N LEU A 508 30.54 -26.33 12.65
CA LEU A 508 30.80 -26.47 11.24
C LEU A 508 31.27 -25.13 10.64
N LYS A 509 32.31 -25.17 9.81
CA LYS A 509 32.67 -23.99 9.01
C LYS A 509 31.65 -23.76 7.90
N GLN A 510 30.89 -22.67 7.96
CA GLN A 510 29.96 -22.29 6.91
C GLN A 510 30.73 -21.80 5.66
N GLY A 511 30.41 -22.34 4.47
CA GLY A 511 30.84 -21.76 3.19
C GLY A 511 31.85 -22.54 2.33
N TYR A 512 31.92 -23.87 2.41
CA TYR A 512 32.78 -24.66 1.51
C TYR A 512 32.05 -25.26 0.30
N LYS A 513 32.80 -25.40 -0.80
CA LYS A 513 32.41 -26.17 -2.00
C LYS A 513 32.29 -27.66 -1.62
N TYR A 514 31.40 -28.36 -2.31
CA TYR A 514 30.71 -29.61 -1.98
C TYR A 514 31.48 -30.81 -1.40
N ASP A 515 32.82 -30.76 -1.30
CA ASP A 515 33.64 -31.97 -1.09
C ASP A 515 34.42 -31.98 0.24
N ILE A 516 34.43 -30.87 0.98
CA ILE A 516 35.20 -30.74 2.23
C ILE A 516 34.32 -30.19 3.35
N VAL A 517 34.19 -30.97 4.42
CA VAL A 517 33.50 -30.54 5.64
C VAL A 517 34.52 -30.31 6.74
N ILE A 518 34.56 -29.08 7.28
CA ILE A 518 35.50 -28.70 8.34
C ILE A 518 34.74 -28.57 9.66
N TYR A 519 35.20 -29.31 10.67
CA TYR A 519 34.70 -29.28 12.04
C TYR A 519 35.71 -28.59 12.96
N TYR A 520 35.21 -27.74 13.83
CA TYR A 520 35.94 -27.14 14.93
C TYR A 520 35.48 -27.78 16.23
N LEU A 521 36.38 -28.44 16.95
CA LEU A 521 36.08 -29.05 18.25
C LEU A 521 36.76 -28.25 19.34
N GLY A 522 36.02 -27.82 20.36
CA GLY A 522 36.63 -27.14 21.50
C GLY A 522 35.59 -26.73 22.54
N GLN A 523 35.99 -25.88 23.49
CA GLN A 523 35.14 -25.51 24.60
C GLN A 523 34.61 -24.07 24.48
N TYR A 524 33.36 -23.89 24.86
CA TYR A 524 32.73 -22.59 25.10
C TYR A 524 32.55 -22.34 26.60
N LYS A 525 32.62 -21.06 26.98
CA LYS A 525 32.18 -20.55 28.27
C LYS A 525 31.47 -19.23 28.07
N ASN A 526 30.15 -19.19 28.32
CA ASN A 526 29.32 -18.01 28.14
C ASN A 526 29.44 -17.40 26.71
N ASP A 527 29.22 -18.23 25.68
CA ASP A 527 29.35 -17.86 24.25
C ASP A 527 30.75 -17.45 23.78
N LYS A 528 31.77 -17.59 24.61
CA LYS A 528 33.17 -17.37 24.22
C LYS A 528 33.90 -18.68 24.03
N LYS A 529 34.57 -18.85 22.89
CA LYS A 529 35.53 -19.95 22.67
C LYS A 529 36.67 -19.80 23.66
N ILE A 530 37.01 -20.85 24.37
CA ILE A 530 38.12 -20.85 25.32
C ILE A 530 39.02 -22.06 25.04
N GLU A 531 40.26 -21.98 25.52
CA GLU A 531 41.23 -23.07 25.47
C GLU A 531 41.51 -23.52 24.03
N TRP A 532 41.95 -24.78 23.86
CA TRP A 532 42.36 -25.33 22.58
C TRP A 532 41.16 -25.73 21.73
N TRP A 533 41.24 -25.44 20.42
CA TRP A 533 40.27 -25.83 19.42
C TRP A 533 40.94 -26.62 18.30
N ASP A 534 40.51 -27.86 18.12
CA ASP A 534 40.95 -28.75 17.03
C ASP A 534 40.17 -28.46 15.75
N ILE A 535 40.85 -28.63 14.61
CA ILE A 535 40.30 -28.51 13.26
C ILE A 535 40.36 -29.89 12.61
N LEU A 536 39.19 -30.49 12.40
CA LEU A 536 39.05 -31.75 11.68
C LEU A 536 38.47 -31.49 10.30
N VAL A 537 38.92 -32.27 9.33
CA VAL A 537 38.43 -32.21 7.96
C VAL A 537 37.96 -33.60 7.54
N LYS A 538 36.72 -33.66 7.04
CA LYS A 538 36.16 -34.83 6.38
C LYS A 538 36.12 -34.55 4.89
N GLU A 539 36.89 -35.32 4.13
CA GLU A 539 36.89 -35.28 2.67
C GLU A 539 35.84 -36.28 2.15
N SER A 540 35.03 -35.85 1.18
CA SER A 540 34.06 -36.73 0.52
C SER A 540 34.81 -37.73 -0.35
N SER A 541 34.66 -39.03 -0.08
CA SER A 541 35.28 -40.14 -0.83
C SER A 541 34.81 -40.24 -2.30
N ASN A 542 33.89 -39.38 -2.75
CA ASN A 542 33.37 -39.38 -4.12
C ASN A 542 34.26 -38.65 -5.14
N GLY A 543 35.41 -38.11 -4.73
CA GLY A 543 36.43 -37.68 -5.67
C GLY A 543 37.19 -38.89 -6.20
N GLN A 544 36.87 -39.37 -7.41
CA GLN A 544 37.77 -40.23 -8.19
C GLN A 544 39.07 -39.47 -8.50
N TYR A 545 39.95 -39.35 -7.52
CA TYR A 545 41.37 -39.09 -7.72
C TYR A 545 42.12 -40.34 -7.30
N ASN A 546 42.62 -41.08 -8.29
CA ASN A 546 43.64 -42.11 -8.11
C ASN A 546 44.92 -41.45 -7.57
N ILE A 547 44.96 -41.17 -6.26
CA ILE A 547 46.23 -41.05 -5.55
C ILE A 547 46.67 -42.49 -5.31
N LYS A 548 47.66 -42.92 -6.09
CA LYS A 548 48.28 -44.23 -5.98
C LYS A 548 48.62 -44.53 -4.51
N GLN A 549 48.25 -45.74 -4.12
CA GLN A 549 48.72 -46.48 -2.95
C GLN A 549 50.13 -46.06 -2.53
N ASN A 550 50.22 -45.46 -1.35
CA ASN A 550 51.26 -45.71 -0.35
C ASN A 550 51.00 -44.77 0.83
N ILE A 551 50.29 -45.25 1.85
CA ILE A 551 50.62 -45.03 3.25
C ILE A 551 49.96 -46.19 4.00
N TYR A 552 50.79 -46.93 4.71
CA TYR A 552 50.43 -48.02 5.61
C TYR A 552 49.34 -47.58 6.60
N SER A 553 48.52 -48.54 7.01
CA SER A 553 47.83 -48.49 8.30
C SER A 553 48.85 -48.19 9.40
N SER A 554 48.96 -46.93 9.81
CA SER A 554 49.68 -46.57 11.03
C SER A 554 48.63 -46.27 12.10
N GLU A 555 48.62 -47.10 13.14
CA GLU A 555 48.35 -46.63 14.50
C GLU A 555 48.91 -45.21 14.64
N ILE A 556 48.10 -44.28 15.13
CA ILE A 556 48.56 -42.93 15.46
C ILE A 556 49.42 -43.06 16.73
N GLN A 557 50.68 -43.46 16.57
CA GLN A 557 51.73 -43.14 17.52
C GLN A 557 52.18 -41.71 17.21
N CYS A 558 51.55 -40.73 17.86
CA CYS A 558 52.14 -39.40 17.95
C CYS A 558 53.44 -39.50 18.76
N LYS A 559 54.58 -39.30 18.11
CA LYS A 559 55.84 -39.03 18.80
C LYS A 559 55.63 -37.84 19.75
N GLU A 560 56.09 -38.03 20.98
CA GLU A 560 56.07 -37.06 22.06
C GLU A 560 56.74 -35.75 21.61
N HIS A 561 55.94 -34.68 21.56
CA HIS A 561 56.41 -33.32 21.73
C HIS A 561 55.68 -32.75 22.94
N GLU A 562 56.48 -32.28 23.90
CA GLU A 562 56.20 -32.02 25.32
C GLU A 562 55.19 -30.88 25.62
N TYR A 563 54.08 -30.79 24.90
CA TYR A 563 53.04 -29.77 25.17
C TYR A 563 51.64 -30.32 25.44
N ARG A 564 51.47 -31.64 25.59
CA ARG A 564 50.16 -32.25 25.94
C ARG A 564 50.19 -32.86 27.34
N ASN A 565 49.76 -32.08 28.33
CA ASN A 565 49.39 -32.60 29.66
C ASN A 565 47.87 -32.81 29.84
N ASN A 566 47.11 -32.91 28.76
CA ASN A 566 45.68 -33.27 28.80
C ASN A 566 45.42 -34.56 28.02
N ASN A 567 45.91 -35.68 28.54
CA ASN A 567 45.64 -37.05 28.03
C ASN A 567 44.22 -37.55 28.37
N ARG A 568 43.19 -36.71 28.28
CA ARG A 568 41.81 -37.11 28.61
C ARG A 568 40.85 -37.18 27.41
N LEU A 569 41.20 -36.64 26.25
CA LEU A 569 40.23 -36.50 25.15
C LEU A 569 40.34 -37.53 24.02
N PHE A 570 41.41 -38.33 23.93
CA PHE A 570 41.60 -39.25 22.80
C PHE A 570 41.23 -40.71 23.09
N LEU A 571 40.78 -41.04 24.31
CA LEU A 571 40.48 -42.42 24.73
C LEU A 571 38.97 -42.78 24.74
N GLU A 572 38.06 -41.91 24.31
CA GLU A 572 36.61 -42.22 24.27
C GLU A 572 35.94 -42.06 22.90
N ILE A 573 36.72 -41.91 21.82
CA ILE A 573 36.19 -42.03 20.43
C ILE A 573 36.40 -43.45 19.87
N GLN A 574 37.25 -44.27 20.51
CA GLN A 574 37.35 -45.71 20.20
C GLN A 574 36.33 -46.51 21.02
N GLY A 575 35.09 -46.58 20.53
CA GLY A 575 34.06 -47.35 21.23
C GLY A 575 32.68 -47.34 20.58
N PHE A 576 32.58 -47.53 19.25
CA PHE A 576 31.29 -47.78 18.61
C PHE A 576 31.41 -48.84 17.52
N SER A 577 31.23 -50.11 17.93
CA SER A 577 30.53 -51.10 17.10
C SER A 577 29.13 -51.23 17.68
N GLY A 578 28.12 -50.79 16.92
CA GLY A 578 26.73 -50.96 17.30
C GLY A 578 26.39 -52.45 17.37
N LYS A 579 26.18 -52.99 18.58
CA LYS A 579 25.39 -54.22 18.74
C LYS A 579 23.92 -53.83 18.73
N THR A 580 23.26 -54.04 17.60
CA THR A 580 21.81 -54.19 17.54
C THR A 580 21.42 -55.44 18.32
N GLN A 581 20.51 -55.32 19.29
CA GLN A 581 19.79 -56.46 19.84
C GLN A 581 18.86 -57.00 18.73
N GLN A 582 19.30 -58.05 18.05
CA GLN A 582 18.43 -58.98 17.33
C GLN A 582 18.65 -60.39 17.88
N SER A 583 17.54 -61.08 18.04
CA SER A 583 17.36 -62.41 18.58
C SER A 583 18.27 -63.46 17.95
N GLU A 584 18.69 -64.41 18.78
CA GLU A 584 19.37 -65.66 18.43
C GLU A 584 18.72 -66.36 17.23
N ASN A 585 19.47 -66.51 16.13
CA ASN A 585 19.81 -67.81 15.51
C ASN A 585 20.40 -67.69 14.09
N PHE A 586 21.43 -68.51 13.86
CA PHE A 586 22.02 -69.01 12.61
C PHE A 586 22.97 -68.14 11.73
N ASP A 587 24.13 -68.76 11.51
CA ASP A 587 25.18 -68.66 10.49
C ASP A 587 26.02 -67.39 10.29
N ALA A 588 27.30 -67.55 10.67
CA ALA A 588 28.41 -66.70 10.36
C ALA A 588 29.04 -67.08 9.01
N GLN A 589 29.13 -66.14 8.07
CA GLN A 589 30.34 -65.86 7.27
C GLN A 589 30.12 -64.62 6.37
N ASN A 590 31.18 -63.81 6.26
CA ASN A 590 31.38 -62.65 5.37
C ASN A 590 30.57 -61.38 5.64
N ASN A 591 31.17 -60.45 6.40
CA ASN A 591 31.01 -59.00 6.23
C ASN A 591 32.18 -58.25 6.89
N GLN A 592 33.31 -58.14 6.20
CA GLN A 592 34.39 -57.20 6.53
C GLN A 592 34.55 -56.24 5.35
N ASN A 593 33.71 -55.21 5.32
CA ASN A 593 33.92 -53.94 4.63
C ASN A 593 32.93 -52.95 5.25
N GLN A 594 33.20 -52.55 6.50
CA GLN A 594 32.56 -51.36 7.06
C GLN A 594 33.40 -50.17 6.62
N ASP A 595 32.82 -49.31 5.79
CA ASP A 595 33.39 -48.03 5.38
C ASP A 595 33.60 -47.17 6.64
N GLN A 596 34.82 -47.20 7.20
CA GLN A 596 35.18 -46.33 8.31
C GLN A 596 35.33 -44.90 7.80
N GLU A 597 34.51 -43.99 8.32
CA GLU A 597 34.66 -42.57 8.02
C GLU A 597 36.02 -42.06 8.54
N GLN A 598 36.87 -41.57 7.64
CA GLN A 598 38.17 -41.00 8.00
C GLN A 598 38.07 -39.49 8.22
N TYR A 599 38.47 -39.03 9.40
CA TYR A 599 38.61 -37.61 9.75
C TYR A 599 40.10 -37.25 9.80
N ILE A 600 40.51 -36.24 9.05
CA ILE A 600 41.89 -35.77 9.00
C ILE A 600 42.04 -34.57 9.94
N PHE A 601 42.91 -34.70 10.95
CA PHE A 601 43.30 -33.57 11.79
C PHE A 601 44.18 -32.61 10.98
N LYS A 602 43.72 -31.37 10.79
CA LYS A 602 44.43 -30.33 10.02
C LYS A 602 45.10 -29.27 10.90
N GLY A 603 44.96 -29.38 12.22
CA GLY A 603 45.60 -28.50 13.19
C GLY A 603 44.64 -27.91 14.21
N GLY A 604 44.98 -26.76 14.78
CA GLY A 604 44.24 -26.17 15.88
C GLY A 604 44.90 -24.90 16.43
N GLY A 605 44.26 -24.31 17.43
CA GLY A 605 44.82 -23.15 18.12
C GLY A 605 44.08 -22.82 19.41
N GLN A 606 44.65 -21.92 20.20
CA GLN A 606 44.14 -21.60 21.53
C GLN A 606 43.38 -20.28 21.55
N TYR A 607 42.36 -20.20 22.40
CA TYR A 607 41.68 -18.98 22.79
C TYR A 607 41.94 -18.68 24.27
N ASP A 608 42.04 -17.38 24.60
CA ASP A 608 42.08 -16.92 25.99
C ASP A 608 40.69 -16.97 26.66
N LYS A 609 40.61 -16.55 27.92
CA LYS A 609 39.35 -16.52 28.69
C LYS A 609 38.35 -15.47 28.15
N GLN A 610 38.82 -14.54 27.33
CA GLN A 610 38.04 -13.46 26.73
C GLN A 610 37.48 -13.84 25.37
N GLY A 611 37.92 -14.96 24.78
CA GLY A 611 37.52 -15.41 23.45
C GLY A 611 38.43 -14.93 22.32
N LEU A 612 39.61 -14.39 22.65
CA LEU A 612 40.59 -13.94 21.67
C LEU A 612 41.55 -15.07 21.33
N LYS A 613 41.88 -15.19 20.04
CA LYS A 613 42.89 -16.14 19.57
C LYS A 613 44.25 -15.76 20.15
N ILE A 614 44.94 -16.73 20.73
CA ILE A 614 46.29 -16.58 21.27
C ILE A 614 47.21 -17.67 20.75
N GLY A 615 48.51 -17.37 20.70
CA GLY A 615 49.53 -18.30 20.21
C GLY A 615 49.54 -18.52 18.70
N GLN A 616 50.38 -19.44 18.25
CA GLN A 616 50.45 -19.85 16.85
C GLN A 616 49.30 -20.83 16.53
N TRP A 617 48.60 -20.56 15.43
CA TRP A 617 47.57 -21.45 14.90
C TRP A 617 48.21 -22.40 13.91
N LEU A 618 48.18 -23.69 14.23
CA LEU A 618 48.67 -24.72 13.34
C LEU A 618 47.58 -24.98 12.30
N VAL A 619 47.88 -24.70 11.05
CA VAL A 619 47.09 -25.15 9.90
C VAL A 619 48.06 -25.90 9.01
N SER A 620 47.96 -27.22 8.96
CA SER A 620 48.70 -28.01 7.98
C SER A 620 48.12 -27.69 6.60
N ASN A 621 48.96 -27.15 5.70
CA ASN A 621 48.59 -26.94 4.30
C ASN A 621 48.15 -28.25 3.64
#